data_AF-A0A519M4W3-F1
#
_entry.id   AF-A0A519M4W3-F1
#
_cell.length_a   1.000
_cell.length_b   1.000
_cell.length_c   1.000
_cell.angle_alpha   90.00
_cell.angle_beta   90.00
_cell.angle_gamma   90.00
#
_symmetry.space_group_name_H-M   'P 1'
#
loop_
_entity.id
_entity.type
_entity.pdbx_description
1 polymer ?
#
loop_
_entity_poly.entity_id
_entity_poly.type
_entity_poly.pdbx_seq_one_letter_code
_entity_poly.pdbx_strand_id
1 'polypeptide(L)' 'MTMTSSATNEVLLKAQGLQAWYGAAQILYDVDLEVRRGEVVALMGRNGAGKSTTLKTLMGMLAKRKG' A
#
# COMPACT_ATOMS: atom_id res chain seq x y z
N MET A 1 -3.87 37.07 3.46
CA MET A 1 -4.39 35.90 2.73
C MET A 1 -3.76 34.68 3.38
N THR A 2 -4.53 33.97 4.21
CA THR A 2 -4.02 33.10 5.29
C THR A 2 -3.61 31.73 4.76
N MET A 3 -2.36 31.33 5.02
CA MET A 3 -1.85 29.97 4.76
C MET A 3 -2.39 29.03 5.85
N THR A 4 -3.52 28.36 5.61
CA THR A 4 -3.97 27.24 6.44
C THR A 4 -3.18 25.98 6.06
N SER A 5 -2.06 25.76 6.75
CA SER A 5 -1.29 24.52 6.67
C SER A 5 -2.08 23.34 7.26
N SER A 6 -2.86 22.66 6.42
CA SER A 6 -3.44 21.34 6.70
C SER A 6 -2.39 20.25 6.44
N ALA A 7 -1.28 20.28 7.20
CA ALA A 7 -0.19 19.31 7.01
C ALA A 7 -0.66 17.86 7.23
N THR A 8 -1.75 17.63 7.97
CA THR A 8 -2.28 16.29 8.27
C THR A 8 -3.11 15.66 7.14
N ASN A 9 -3.53 16.41 6.12
CA ASN A 9 -4.34 15.86 5.03
C ASN A 9 -3.52 15.55 3.76
N GLU A 10 -2.20 15.74 3.81
CA GLU A 10 -1.30 15.39 2.71
C GLU A 10 -1.17 13.87 2.59
N VAL A 11 -1.51 13.31 1.43
CA VAL A 11 -1.32 11.89 1.13
C VAL A 11 0.16 11.62 0.82
N LEU A 12 0.81 10.78 1.62
CA LEU A 12 2.22 10.40 1.45
C LEU A 12 2.40 9.11 0.65
N LEU A 13 1.45 8.18 0.79
CA LEU A 13 1.43 6.93 0.04
C LEU A 13 0.04 6.72 -0.52
N LYS A 14 -0.04 6.44 -1.82
CA LYS A 14 -1.26 6.01 -2.48
C LYS A 14 -0.96 4.82 -3.37
N ALA A 15 -1.66 3.72 -3.14
CA ALA A 15 -1.66 2.53 -3.98
C ALA A 15 -3.10 2.24 -4.38
N GLN A 16 -3.33 1.99 -5.68
CA GLN A 16 -4.65 1.74 -6.22
C GLN A 16 -4.64 0.50 -7.10
N GLY A 17 -5.54 -0.45 -6.85
CA GLY A 17 -5.61 -1.70 -7.60
C GLY A 17 -4.32 -2.52 -7.50
N LEU A 18 -3.67 -2.52 -6.34
CA LEU A 18 -2.38 -3.19 -6.17
C LEU A 18 -2.55 -4.70 -6.32
N GLN A 19 -1.86 -5.26 -7.32
CA GLN A 19 -1.84 -6.69 -7.61
C GLN A 19 -0.39 -7.17 -7.66
N ALA A 20 -0.14 -8.38 -7.15
CA ALA A 20 1.21 -8.92 -7.09
C ALA A 20 1.22 -10.46 -7.14
N TRP A 21 2.29 -11.01 -7.71
CA TRP A 21 2.42 -12.44 -7.96
C TRP A 21 3.77 -12.98 -7.50
N TYR A 22 3.78 -14.24 -7.05
CA TYR A 22 4.98 -15.08 -7.00
C TYR A 22 4.88 -16.16 -8.08
N GLY A 23 5.66 -16.00 -9.15
CA GLY A 23 5.55 -16.86 -10.33
C GLY A 23 4.14 -16.78 -10.95
N ALA A 24 3.47 -17.92 -11.01
CA ALA A 24 2.10 -18.02 -11.53
C ALA A 24 1.02 -17.68 -10.47
N ALA A 25 1.36 -17.72 -9.18
CA ALA A 25 0.39 -17.53 -8.11
C ALA A 25 0.16 -16.03 -7.82
N GLN A 26 -1.10 -15.60 -7.91
CA GLN A 26 -1.49 -14.25 -7.48
C GLN A 26 -1.71 -14.21 -5.98
N ILE A 27 -1.14 -13.19 -5.34
CA ILE A 27 -1.19 -13.03 -3.88
C ILE A 27 -2.01 -11.81 -3.48
N LEU A 28 -1.86 -10.70 -4.21
CA LEU A 28 -2.66 -9.49 -3.99
C LEU A 28 -3.67 -9.33 -5.12
N TYR A 29 -4.88 -8.99 -4.74
CA TYR A 29 -6.04 -8.82 -5.61
C TYR A 29 -6.63 -7.45 -5.31
N ASP A 30 -6.41 -6.50 -6.20
CA ASP A 30 -6.99 -5.15 -6.19
C ASP A 30 -6.94 -4.45 -4.82
N VAL A 31 -5.75 -4.38 -4.22
CA VAL A 31 -5.57 -3.75 -2.90
C VAL A 31 -5.41 -2.24 -3.06
N ASP A 32 -6.30 -1.48 -2.43
CA ASP A 32 -6.19 -0.03 -2.29
C ASP A 32 -5.62 0.33 -0.90
N LEU A 33 -4.67 1.26 -0.87
CA LEU A 33 -4.10 1.79 0.38
C LEU A 33 -3.76 3.27 0.22
N GLU A 34 -4.19 4.07 1.19
CA GLU A 34 -3.80 5.46 1.32
C GLU A 34 -3.22 5.68 2.72
N VAL A 35 -2.08 6.39 2.81
CA VAL A 35 -1.47 6.79 4.08
C VAL A 35 -1.16 8.27 4.02
N ARG A 36 -1.70 9.04 4.97
CA ARG A 36 -1.49 10.48 5.08
C ARG A 36 -0.36 10.83 6.04
N ARG A 37 0.11 12.07 5.95
CA ARG A 37 1.15 12.60 6.81
C ARG A 37 0.72 12.54 8.28
N GLY A 38 1.49 11.81 9.06
CA GLY A 38 1.25 11.60 10.50
C GLY A 38 0.37 10.40 10.84
N GLU A 39 -0.15 9.66 9.85
CA GLU A 39 -0.91 8.44 10.10
C GLU A 39 0.01 7.26 10.42
N VAL A 40 -0.41 6.44 11.39
CA VAL A 40 0.18 5.13 11.69
C VAL A 40 -0.82 4.07 11.30
N VAL A 41 -0.49 3.26 10.29
CA VAL A 41 -1.37 2.23 9.74
C VAL A 41 -0.86 0.84 10.10
N ALA A 42 -1.73 0.00 10.65
CA ALA A 42 -1.45 -1.39 10.94
C ALA A 42 -2.11 -2.31 9.90
N LEU A 43 -1.31 -3.14 9.21
CA LEU A 43 -1.81 -4.15 8.29
C LEU A 43 -1.99 -5.49 9.00
N MET A 44 -3.24 -5.92 9.20
CA MET A 44 -3.59 -7.13 9.96
C MET A 44 -4.22 -8.22 9.09
N GLY A 45 -4.20 -9.46 9.58
CA GLY A 45 -4.76 -10.62 8.89
C GLY A 45 -4.03 -11.92 9.23
N ARG A 46 -4.59 -13.06 8.79
CA ARG A 46 -4.02 -14.40 9.04
C ARG A 46 -2.65 -14.58 8.36
N ASN A 47 -1.90 -15.60 8.76
CA ASN A 47 -0.71 -16.02 8.02
C ASN A 47 -1.11 -16.41 6.60
N GLY A 48 -0.33 -15.95 5.62
CA GLY A 48 -0.64 -16.12 4.20
C GLY A 48 -1.60 -15.08 3.59
N ALA A 49 -2.19 -14.16 4.39
CA ALA A 49 -3.14 -13.15 3.88
C ALA A 49 -2.51 -12.03 3.01
N GLY A 50 -1.25 -12.17 2.58
CA GLY A 50 -0.60 -11.19 1.71
C GLY A 50 0.09 -10.01 2.39
N LYS A 51 0.03 -9.88 3.73
CA LYS A 51 0.60 -8.72 4.47
C LYS A 51 2.04 -8.35 4.08
N SER A 52 2.97 -9.30 4.18
CA SER A 52 4.37 -9.07 3.80
C SER A 52 4.52 -8.85 2.30
N THR A 53 3.64 -9.43 1.49
CA THR A 53 3.62 -9.19 0.04
C THR A 53 3.17 -7.78 -0.28
N THR A 54 2.17 -7.22 0.42
CA THR A 54 1.75 -5.81 0.29
C THR A 54 2.93 -4.89 0.56
N LEU A 55 3.61 -5.05 1.71
CA LEU A 55 4.76 -4.22 2.07
C LEU A 55 5.89 -4.34 1.03
N LYS A 56 6.26 -5.56 0.63
CA LYS A 56 7.30 -5.78 -0.38
C LYS A 56 6.91 -5.21 -1.75
N THR A 57 5.64 -5.24 -2.11
CA THR A 57 5.15 -4.69 -3.39
C THR A 57 5.24 -3.16 -3.38
N LEU A 58 4.82 -2.52 -2.29
CA LEU A 58 4.92 -1.07 -2.09
C LEU A 58 6.38 -0.59 -2.11
N MET A 59 7.30 -1.39 -1.57
CA MET A 59 8.75 -1.12 -1.63
C MET A 59 9.39 -1.44 -3.00
N GLY A 60 8.61 -1.87 -4.00
CA GLY A 60 9.10 -2.21 -5.32
C GLY A 60 9.93 -3.50 -5.41
N MET A 61 9.86 -4.37 -4.40
CA MET A 61 10.69 -5.58 -4.28
C MET A 61 10.16 -6.81 -5.01
N LEU A 62 8.92 -6.78 -5.54
CA LEU A 62 8.38 -7.88 -6.34
C LEU A 62 8.53 -7.62 -7.83
N ALA A 63 9.05 -8.62 -8.56
CA ALA A 63 9.30 -8.54 -9.99
C ALA A 63 8.01 -8.37 -10.82
N LYS A 64 6.94 -9.06 -10.43
CA LYS A 64 5.64 -9.01 -11.12
C LYS A 64 4.61 -8.35 -10.21
N ARG A 65 4.23 -7.11 -10.56
CA ARG A 65 3.26 -6.27 -9.85
C ARG A 65 2.51 -5.34 -10.82
N LYS A 66 1.33 -4.88 -10.43
CA LYS A 66 0.51 -3.87 -11.12
C LYS A 66 -0.20 -3.00 -10.07
N GLY A 67 -0.64 -1.81 -10.49
CA GLY A 67 -1.22 -0.80 -9.59
C GLY A 67 -0.13 0.08 -8.99
#